data_AF-A0A9D1FG18-F1
#
_entry.id   AF-A0A9D1FG18-F1
#
_cell.length_a   1.000
_cell.length_b   1.000
_cell.length_c   1.000
_cell.angle_alpha   90.00
_cell.angle_beta   90.00
_cell.angle_gamma   90.00
#
_symmetry.space_group_name_H-M   'P 1'
#
loop_
_entity.id
_entity.type
_entity.pdbx_description
1 polymer ?
#
loop_
_entity_poly.entity_id
_entity_poly.type
_entity_poly.pdbx_seq_one_letter_code
_entity_poly.pdbx_strand_id
1 'polypeptide(L)'
;MKKHLIIAGIICAASIPPAYAVTKCVKLTSSTTCTSSSGATGQSNWSATCGGIEIQGVAFCGSQDGYSFGATSETVTTSSTSDDNKYCWCKMVSPAVSRWVFFNARTSAGICLNSCANGCAFIAQVDASFRSVLFSGLSD
;
A
#
# COMPACT_ATOMS: atom_id res chain seq x y z
N MET A 1 66.10 -6.30 -31.45
CA MET A 1 64.75 -6.28 -32.04
C MET A 1 63.76 -6.71 -30.95
N LYS A 2 63.11 -5.76 -30.26
CA LYS A 2 62.15 -6.07 -29.18
C LYS A 2 60.74 -6.09 -29.76
N LYS A 3 60.09 -7.25 -29.71
CA LYS A 3 58.70 -7.45 -30.15
C LYS A 3 57.77 -7.08 -28.99
N HIS A 4 56.99 -6.01 -29.15
CA HIS A 4 55.93 -5.67 -28.21
C HIS A 4 54.63 -6.34 -28.67
N LEU A 5 54.20 -7.35 -27.91
CA LEU A 5 52.89 -7.99 -28.05
C LEU A 5 51.84 -7.08 -27.38
N ILE A 6 50.94 -6.51 -28.17
CA ILE A 6 49.78 -5.76 -27.67
C ILE A 6 48.66 -6.78 -27.44
N ILE A 7 48.35 -7.07 -26.17
CA ILE A 7 47.18 -7.87 -25.79
C ILE A 7 45.98 -6.92 -25.81
N ALA A 8 45.16 -7.03 -26.87
CA ALA A 8 43.87 -6.36 -26.96
C ALA A 8 42.87 -7.08 -26.03
N GLY A 9 42.70 -6.55 -24.82
CA GLY A 9 41.66 -6.99 -23.89
C GLY A 9 40.29 -6.50 -24.36
N ILE A 10 39.52 -7.38 -24.97
CA ILE A 10 38.10 -7.16 -25.24
C ILE A 10 37.38 -7.24 -23.89
N ILE A 11 37.15 -6.08 -23.27
CA ILE A 11 36.25 -5.96 -22.13
C ILE A 11 34.84 -6.00 -22.72
N CYS A 12 34.24 -7.19 -22.74
CA CYS A 12 32.79 -7.31 -22.86
C CYS A 12 32.18 -6.65 -21.62
N ALA A 13 31.90 -5.36 -21.70
CA ALA A 13 30.97 -4.70 -20.81
C ALA A 13 29.59 -5.31 -21.09
N ALA A 14 29.31 -6.45 -20.46
CA ALA A 14 27.94 -6.88 -20.25
C ALA A 14 27.29 -5.73 -19.49
N SER A 15 26.46 -4.97 -20.20
CA SER A 15 25.56 -3.99 -19.60
C SER A 15 24.61 -4.79 -18.71
N ILE A 16 25.04 -5.04 -17.48
CA ILE A 16 24.13 -5.46 -16.41
C ILE A 16 23.18 -4.28 -16.29
N PRO A 17 21.92 -4.38 -16.71
CA PRO A 17 20.99 -3.29 -16.46
C PRO A 17 21.05 -3.06 -14.95
N PRO A 18 21.26 -1.80 -14.51
CA PRO A 18 21.13 -1.46 -13.10
C PRO A 18 19.84 -2.09 -12.61
N ALA A 19 19.86 -2.63 -11.38
CA ALA A 19 18.65 -3.03 -10.68
C ALA A 19 17.82 -1.77 -10.39
N TYR A 20 17.33 -1.13 -11.45
CA TYR A 20 16.31 -0.12 -11.39
C TYR A 20 15.14 -0.82 -10.73
N ALA A 21 14.64 -0.21 -9.66
CA ALA A 21 13.30 -0.48 -9.15
C ALA A 21 12.43 -0.72 -10.38
N VAL A 22 11.91 -1.95 -10.50
CA VAL A 22 10.98 -2.27 -11.57
C VAL A 22 9.81 -1.35 -11.31
N THR A 23 9.76 -0.20 -11.99
CA THR A 23 8.59 0.67 -12.02
C THR A 23 7.49 -0.21 -12.56
N LYS A 24 6.72 -0.80 -11.65
CA LYS A 24 5.59 -1.63 -12.01
C LYS A 24 4.54 -0.65 -12.51
N CYS A 25 4.46 -0.47 -13.81
CA CYS A 25 3.42 0.33 -14.46
C CYS A 25 2.06 -0.34 -14.25
N VAL A 26 1.49 -0.16 -13.07
CA VAL A 26 0.22 -0.76 -12.68
C VAL A 26 -0.84 0.32 -12.79
N LYS A 27 -1.69 0.20 -13.80
CA LYS A 27 -2.80 1.12 -14.02
C LYS A 27 -3.99 0.74 -13.12
N LEU A 28 -3.88 1.07 -11.84
CA LEU A 28 -5.02 1.06 -10.91
C LEU A 28 -5.72 2.41 -10.97
N THR A 29 -7.04 2.38 -11.15
CA THR A 29 -7.89 3.56 -11.21
C THR A 29 -9.14 3.33 -10.37
N SER A 30 -9.90 4.38 -10.07
CA SER A 30 -11.16 4.27 -9.33
C SER A 30 -12.15 3.27 -9.94
N SER A 31 -12.15 3.15 -11.28
CA SER A 31 -13.00 2.21 -12.03
C SER A 31 -12.45 0.80 -12.09
N THR A 32 -11.22 0.56 -11.60
CA THR A 32 -10.68 -0.80 -11.52
C THR A 32 -11.46 -1.58 -10.47
N THR A 33 -12.28 -2.53 -10.93
CA THR A 33 -13.05 -3.42 -10.05
C THR A 33 -12.11 -4.31 -9.25
N CYS A 34 -12.42 -4.48 -7.97
CA CYS A 34 -11.75 -5.41 -7.08
C CYS A 34 -12.72 -6.53 -6.68
N THR A 35 -12.27 -7.78 -6.64
CA THR A 35 -13.16 -8.96 -6.54
C THR A 35 -12.82 -9.89 -5.38
N SER A 36 -11.55 -10.12 -5.11
CA SER A 36 -11.09 -10.87 -3.94
C SER A 36 -10.63 -9.86 -2.89
N SER A 37 -10.97 -10.08 -1.61
CA SER A 37 -10.40 -9.32 -0.51
C SER A 37 -10.04 -10.26 0.63
N SER A 38 -8.92 -9.98 1.30
CA SER A 38 -8.48 -10.72 2.47
C SER A 38 -8.04 -9.75 3.55
N GLY A 39 -8.51 -9.98 4.76
CA GLY A 39 -8.13 -9.22 5.94
C GLY A 39 -8.64 -10.00 7.13
N ALA A 40 -7.72 -10.55 7.91
CA ALA A 40 -8.06 -11.42 9.02
C ALA A 40 -8.24 -10.63 10.31
N THR A 41 -9.08 -11.15 11.18
CA THR A 41 -9.33 -10.57 12.49
C THR A 41 -8.04 -10.45 13.30
N GLY A 42 -7.78 -9.26 13.84
CA GLY A 42 -6.59 -8.99 14.66
C GLY A 42 -5.28 -8.92 13.87
N GLN A 43 -5.34 -8.96 12.54
CA GLN A 43 -4.19 -8.72 11.67
C GLN A 43 -4.18 -7.27 11.19
N SER A 44 -3.00 -6.77 10.85
CA SER A 44 -2.84 -5.46 10.20
C SER A 44 -2.82 -5.58 8.69
N ASN A 45 -2.37 -6.71 8.15
CA ASN A 45 -2.26 -6.89 6.70
C ASN A 45 -3.62 -7.17 6.07
N TRP A 46 -3.81 -6.62 4.89
CA TRP A 46 -4.95 -6.91 4.02
C TRP A 46 -4.52 -6.99 2.56
N SER A 47 -5.30 -7.65 1.73
CA SER A 47 -5.11 -7.67 0.29
C SER A 47 -6.44 -7.58 -0.45
N ALA A 48 -6.38 -7.19 -1.72
CA ALA A 48 -7.48 -7.34 -2.64
C ALA A 48 -6.97 -7.62 -4.06
N THR A 49 -7.79 -8.22 -4.92
CA THR A 49 -7.45 -8.39 -6.34
C THR A 49 -8.21 -7.38 -7.17
N CYS A 50 -7.50 -6.43 -7.76
CA CYS A 50 -8.02 -5.30 -8.51
C CYS A 50 -7.56 -5.35 -9.96
N GLY A 51 -8.48 -5.48 -10.91
CA GLY A 51 -8.12 -5.57 -12.33
C GLY A 51 -7.19 -6.75 -12.66
N GLY A 52 -7.30 -7.85 -11.90
CA GLY A 52 -6.42 -9.02 -12.04
C GLY A 52 -5.06 -8.89 -11.33
N ILE A 53 -4.80 -7.78 -10.63
CA ILE A 53 -3.56 -7.54 -9.88
C ILE A 53 -3.85 -7.63 -8.39
N GLU A 54 -3.07 -8.43 -7.67
CA GLU A 54 -3.12 -8.43 -6.21
C GLU A 54 -2.50 -7.14 -5.67
N ILE A 55 -3.32 -6.36 -4.97
CA ILE A 55 -2.87 -5.26 -4.13
C ILE A 55 -2.73 -5.77 -2.70
N GLN A 56 -1.71 -5.28 -2.00
CA GLN A 56 -1.50 -5.56 -0.59
C GLN A 56 -1.44 -4.24 0.16
N GLY A 57 -1.91 -4.26 1.39
CA GLY A 57 -1.94 -3.10 2.25
C GLY A 57 -1.84 -3.43 3.71
N VAL A 58 -1.70 -2.38 4.49
CA VAL A 58 -1.69 -2.40 5.94
C VAL A 58 -2.81 -1.54 6.47
N ALA A 59 -3.34 -1.95 7.61
CA ALA A 59 -4.37 -1.26 8.35
C ALA A 59 -3.81 -0.89 9.72
N PHE A 60 -4.17 0.29 10.19
CA PHE A 60 -3.64 0.83 11.42
C PHE A 60 -4.70 1.59 12.19
N CYS A 61 -4.68 1.43 13.51
CA CYS A 61 -5.59 2.08 14.43
C CYS A 61 -4.87 3.27 15.06
N GLY A 62 -5.13 4.46 14.51
CA GLY A 62 -4.56 5.71 14.97
C GLY A 62 -5.41 6.42 16.01
N SER A 63 -4.81 7.43 16.64
CA SER A 63 -5.48 8.38 17.53
C SER A 63 -6.06 9.59 16.81
N GLN A 64 -5.58 9.86 15.58
CA GLN A 64 -6.08 10.95 14.76
C GLN A 64 -7.41 10.58 14.09
N ASP A 65 -8.41 11.45 14.26
CA ASP A 65 -9.66 11.38 13.53
C ASP A 65 -9.44 11.85 12.09
N GLY A 66 -9.96 11.09 11.13
CA GLY A 66 -9.96 11.50 9.72
C GLY A 66 -11.08 12.49 9.38
N TYR A 67 -12.00 12.77 10.30
CA TYR A 67 -13.22 13.59 10.16
C TYR A 67 -14.25 13.07 9.14
N SER A 68 -13.80 12.54 8.01
CA SER A 68 -14.63 12.03 6.92
C SER A 68 -14.00 10.81 6.27
N PHE A 69 -14.83 9.84 5.89
CA PHE A 69 -14.43 8.71 5.05
C PHE A 69 -13.61 9.16 3.84
N GLY A 70 -12.48 8.50 3.57
CA GLY A 70 -11.60 8.85 2.46
C GLY A 70 -10.67 10.03 2.73
N ALA A 71 -10.64 10.60 3.94
CA ALA A 71 -9.61 11.58 4.29
C ALA A 71 -8.21 10.96 4.19
N THR A 72 -7.22 11.73 3.72
CA THR A 72 -5.87 11.21 3.51
C THR A 72 -4.84 11.83 4.46
N SER A 73 -3.82 11.05 4.81
CA SER A 73 -2.68 11.52 5.60
C SER A 73 -1.38 10.85 5.16
N GLU A 74 -0.25 11.54 5.31
CA GLU A 74 1.08 10.95 5.10
C GLU A 74 1.48 10.02 6.25
N THR A 75 1.06 10.39 7.47
CA THR A 75 1.35 9.67 8.70
C THR A 75 0.09 9.44 9.51
N VAL A 76 0.11 8.40 10.35
CA VAL A 76 -0.95 8.15 11.33
C VAL A 76 -0.35 8.19 12.72
N THR A 77 -0.85 9.08 13.58
CA THR A 77 -0.40 9.19 14.96
C THR A 77 -1.01 8.13 15.86
N THR A 78 -0.32 7.79 16.94
CA THR A 78 -0.82 6.98 18.05
C THR A 78 -0.87 7.80 19.32
N SER A 79 -1.73 7.39 20.25
CA SER A 79 -1.79 7.86 21.63
C SER A 79 -1.23 6.78 22.55
N SER A 80 -0.58 7.18 23.65
CA SER A 80 -0.25 6.28 24.75
C SER A 80 -1.49 5.82 25.52
N THR A 81 -2.59 6.56 25.41
CA THR A 81 -3.90 6.13 25.91
C THR A 81 -4.51 5.20 24.88
N SER A 82 -4.53 3.90 25.18
CA SER A 82 -4.95 2.86 24.23
C SER A 82 -6.32 3.15 23.63
N ASP A 83 -7.26 3.65 24.42
CA ASP A 83 -8.66 3.88 24.03
C ASP A 83 -8.84 4.96 22.95
N ASP A 84 -7.85 5.85 22.79
CA ASP A 84 -7.88 6.87 21.75
C ASP A 84 -7.55 6.29 20.37
N ASN A 85 -6.85 5.15 20.31
CA ASN A 85 -6.39 4.52 19.07
C ASN A 85 -7.52 3.72 18.37
N LYS A 86 -8.65 4.38 18.10
CA LYS A 86 -9.88 3.76 17.57
C LYS A 86 -10.20 4.15 16.12
N TYR A 87 -9.35 4.94 15.48
CA TYR A 87 -9.55 5.43 14.12
C TYR A 87 -8.83 4.52 13.12
N CYS A 88 -9.58 3.86 12.24
CA CYS A 88 -9.05 2.90 11.28
C CYS A 88 -8.57 3.61 10.02
N TRP A 89 -7.28 3.44 9.72
CA TRP A 89 -6.59 3.95 8.56
C TRP A 89 -6.08 2.78 7.71
N CYS A 90 -6.21 2.89 6.39
CA CYS A 90 -5.79 1.89 5.43
C CYS A 90 -4.69 2.46 4.54
N LYS A 91 -3.71 1.65 4.15
CA LYS A 91 -2.66 2.05 3.21
C LYS A 91 -2.32 0.90 2.30
N MET A 92 -2.28 1.13 1.00
CA MET A 92 -1.71 0.19 0.04
C MET A 92 -0.18 0.28 0.08
N VAL A 93 0.49 -0.86 0.06
CA VAL A 93 1.97 -0.98 0.08
C VAL A 93 2.52 -1.74 -1.12
N SER A 94 1.67 -2.39 -1.90
CA SER A 94 2.02 -3.06 -3.15
C SER A 94 0.81 -3.08 -4.08
N PRO A 95 0.99 -2.93 -5.41
CA PRO A 95 2.26 -2.80 -6.12
C PRO A 95 2.90 -1.41 -6.07
N ALA A 96 2.18 -0.43 -5.54
CA ALA A 96 2.65 0.92 -5.27
C ALA A 96 2.19 1.35 -3.87
N VAL A 97 2.75 2.43 -3.34
CA VAL A 97 2.43 2.91 -2.00
C VAL A 97 1.42 4.04 -2.09
N SER A 98 0.32 3.94 -1.33
CA SER A 98 -0.65 5.02 -1.19
C SER A 98 -0.35 5.89 0.02
N ARG A 99 -1.00 7.06 0.10
CA ARG A 99 -1.21 7.74 1.40
C ARG A 99 -2.08 6.86 2.31
N TRP A 100 -2.08 7.17 3.60
CA TRP A 100 -3.09 6.60 4.50
C TRP A 100 -4.46 7.17 4.15
N VAL A 101 -5.47 6.31 4.11
CA VAL A 101 -6.86 6.66 3.83
C VAL A 101 -7.71 6.27 5.02
N PHE A 102 -8.42 7.24 5.59
CA PHE A 102 -9.32 7.01 6.70
C PHE A 102 -10.53 6.19 6.23
N PHE A 103 -10.78 5.08 6.91
CA PHE A 103 -11.97 4.27 6.68
C PHE A 103 -13.09 4.66 7.63
N ASN A 104 -12.88 4.45 8.95
CA ASN A 104 -13.90 4.78 9.94
C ASN A 104 -13.35 4.90 11.36
N ALA A 105 -14.14 5.52 12.23
CA ALA A 105 -13.95 5.43 13.67
C ALA A 105 -14.64 4.19 14.23
N ARG A 106 -14.00 3.51 15.19
CA ARG A 106 -14.61 2.42 15.95
C ARG A 106 -15.00 2.90 17.35
N THR A 107 -15.86 2.13 17.99
CA THR A 107 -16.31 2.39 19.36
C THR A 107 -15.20 2.17 20.40
N SER A 108 -14.19 1.36 20.09
CA SER A 108 -13.00 1.16 20.92
C SER A 108 -11.77 0.78 20.09
N ALA A 109 -10.58 0.95 20.68
CA ALA A 109 -9.33 0.53 20.08
C ALA A 109 -9.24 -0.99 19.85
N GLY A 110 -9.79 -1.78 20.77
CA GLY A 110 -9.86 -3.24 20.61
C GLY A 110 -10.68 -3.68 19.40
N ILE A 111 -11.83 -3.02 19.15
CA ILE A 111 -12.65 -3.28 17.95
C ILE A 111 -11.93 -2.82 16.69
N CYS A 112 -11.20 -1.71 16.75
CA CYS A 112 -10.36 -1.27 15.66
C CYS A 112 -9.30 -2.33 15.32
N LEU A 113 -8.49 -2.74 16.29
CA LEU A 113 -7.46 -3.76 16.08
C LEU A 113 -8.04 -5.05 15.50
N ASN A 114 -9.22 -5.45 15.96
CA ASN A 114 -9.88 -6.67 15.54
C ASN A 114 -10.36 -6.63 14.08
N SER A 115 -10.86 -5.48 13.60
CA SER A 115 -11.66 -5.40 12.37
C SER A 115 -11.12 -4.46 11.30
N CYS A 116 -10.07 -3.68 11.57
CA CYS A 116 -9.61 -2.63 10.67
C CYS A 116 -9.07 -3.20 9.34
N ALA A 117 -8.22 -4.23 9.37
CA ALA A 117 -7.73 -4.86 8.15
C ALA A 117 -8.83 -5.50 7.31
N ASN A 118 -9.76 -6.22 7.95
CA ASN A 118 -10.94 -6.76 7.25
C ASN A 118 -11.77 -5.65 6.60
N GLY A 119 -11.98 -4.54 7.30
CA GLY A 119 -12.67 -3.36 6.78
C GLY A 119 -11.96 -2.75 5.58
N CYS A 120 -10.63 -2.57 5.65
CA CYS A 120 -9.82 -2.05 4.53
C CYS A 120 -9.91 -2.95 3.30
N ALA A 121 -9.81 -4.27 3.48
CA ALA A 121 -9.94 -5.24 2.39
C ALA A 121 -11.33 -5.16 1.73
N PHE A 122 -12.37 -5.19 2.56
CA PHE A 122 -13.75 -5.17 2.10
C PHE A 122 -14.09 -3.87 1.38
N ILE A 123 -13.71 -2.71 1.94
CA ILE A 123 -14.05 -1.42 1.34
C ILE A 123 -13.28 -1.17 0.04
N ALA A 124 -12.02 -1.60 -0.05
CA ALA A 124 -11.28 -1.60 -1.31
C ALA A 124 -12.00 -2.45 -2.38
N GLN A 125 -12.62 -3.57 -1.99
CA GLN A 125 -13.40 -4.41 -2.87
C GLN A 125 -14.68 -3.71 -3.37
N VAL A 126 -15.50 -3.18 -2.47
CA VAL A 126 -16.88 -2.80 -2.81
C VAL A 126 -17.07 -1.32 -3.14
N ASP A 127 -16.21 -0.41 -2.67
CA ASP A 127 -16.43 1.03 -2.78
C ASP A 127 -15.49 1.71 -3.79
N ALA A 128 -16.07 2.26 -4.86
CA ALA A 128 -15.32 2.92 -5.92
C ALA A 128 -14.72 4.26 -5.49
N SER A 129 -15.37 4.97 -4.56
CA SER A 129 -14.88 6.26 -4.04
C SER A 129 -13.66 6.02 -3.17
N PHE A 130 -13.68 4.99 -2.33
CA PHE A 130 -12.52 4.58 -1.54
C PHE A 130 -11.34 4.21 -2.45
N ARG A 131 -11.57 3.38 -3.48
CA ARG A 131 -10.53 3.06 -4.47
C ARG A 131 -9.98 4.29 -5.16
N SER A 132 -10.85 5.25 -5.50
CA SER A 132 -10.43 6.51 -6.12
C SER A 132 -9.42 7.25 -5.25
N VAL A 133 -9.66 7.31 -3.94
CA VAL A 133 -8.73 7.94 -3.00
C VAL A 133 -7.48 7.07 -2.79
N LEU A 134 -7.65 5.77 -2.57
CA LEU A 134 -6.56 4.82 -2.32
C LEU A 134 -5.56 4.77 -3.47
N PHE A 135 -6.02 4.86 -4.71
CA PHE A 135 -5.17 4.87 -5.90
C PHE A 135 -4.79 6.28 -6.36
N SER A 136 -5.19 7.32 -5.63
CA SER A 136 -4.75 8.69 -5.92
C SER A 136 -3.34 8.91 -5.37
N GLY A 137 -2.46 9.49 -6.19
CA GLY A 137 -1.11 9.86 -5.75
C GLY A 137 -0.23 8.68 -5.31
N LEU A 138 -0.36 7.54 -5.98
CA LEU A 138 0.51 6.38 -5.75
C LEU A 138 1.97 6.75 -6.02
N SER A 139 2.85 6.36 -5.10
CA SER A 139 4.30 6.48 -5.26
C SER A 139 4.94 5.10 -5.50
N ASP A 140 5.97 5.08 -6.34
CA ASP A 140 6.84 3.92 -6.56
C ASP A 140 7.77 3.65 -5.38
#